data_AF-A0A0P9LUZ4-F1
#
_entry.id   AF-A0A0P9LUZ4-F1
#
_cell.length_a   1.000
_cell.length_b   1.000
_cell.length_c   1.000
_cell.angle_alpha   90.00
_cell.angle_beta   90.00
_cell.angle_gamma   90.00
#
_symmetry.space_group_name_H-M   'P 1'
#
loop_
_entity.id
_entity.type
_entity.pdbx_description
1 polymer ?
#
loop_
_entity_poly.entity_id
_entity_poly.type
_entity_poly.pdbx_seq_one_letter_code
_entity_poly.pdbx_strand_id
1 'polypeptide(L)'
;MAHLQPFDLAFDIAQEQVTVKFEFGLHCFTDDKGNGHLIHYRGERRYFCSERYDCSTQLVEYIQKRFFQGLAVPFYTENSQRYFCLDLHDYAIFSPSASHSAPRTF
;
A
#
# COMPACT_ATOMS: atom_id res chain seq x y z
N MET A 1 2.78 15.92 0.88
CA MET A 1 2.55 14.56 1.41
C MET A 1 3.31 14.37 2.72
N ALA A 2 3.07 15.23 3.72
CA ALA A 2 3.88 15.22 4.95
C ALA A 2 3.56 14.04 5.88
N HIS A 3 2.33 13.51 5.85
CA HIS A 3 1.88 12.39 6.70
C HIS A 3 2.13 11.00 6.10
N LEU A 4 2.47 10.93 4.80
CA LEU A 4 2.78 9.68 4.08
C LEU A 4 4.26 9.64 3.72
N GLN A 5 5.14 9.85 4.70
CA GLN A 5 6.57 9.66 4.50
C GLN A 5 6.88 8.16 4.40
N PRO A 6 7.73 7.73 3.45
CA PRO A 6 8.20 6.35 3.41
C PRO A 6 8.89 5.95 4.71
N PHE A 7 8.77 4.68 5.07
CA PHE A 7 9.45 4.10 6.23
C PHE A 7 9.72 2.62 6.02
N ASP A 8 10.62 2.09 6.83
CA ASP A 8 11.01 0.67 6.82
C ASP A 8 10.53 -0.01 8.10
N LEU A 9 10.13 -1.28 7.99
CA LEU A 9 9.88 -2.16 9.12
C LEU A 9 10.65 -3.47 8.94
N ALA A 10 11.26 -3.93 10.02
CA ALA A 10 11.94 -5.22 10.07
C ALA A 10 11.02 -6.28 10.66
N PHE A 11 10.97 -7.44 10.02
CA PHE A 11 10.13 -8.57 10.41
C PHE A 11 10.97 -9.85 10.49
N ASP A 12 10.73 -10.65 11.53
CA ASP A 12 11.24 -12.02 11.60
C ASP A 12 10.31 -12.96 10.84
N ILE A 13 10.77 -13.49 9.71
CA ILE A 13 10.04 -14.44 8.88
C ILE A 13 10.90 -15.70 8.76
N ALA A 14 10.38 -16.84 9.25
CA ALA A 14 11.09 -18.13 9.19
C ALA A 14 12.53 -18.06 9.74
N GLN A 15 12.74 -17.31 10.83
CA GLN A 15 14.05 -17.08 11.48
C GLN A 15 15.03 -16.22 10.66
N GLU A 16 14.56 -15.57 9.59
CA GLU A 16 15.30 -14.58 8.84
C GLU A 16 14.72 -13.18 9.07
N GLN A 17 15.60 -12.19 9.22
CA GLN A 17 15.21 -10.78 9.31
C GLN A 17 15.00 -10.20 7.91
N VAL A 18 13.75 -9.83 7.62
CA VAL A 18 13.35 -9.21 6.35
C VAL A 18 12.96 -7.76 6.61
N THR A 19 13.62 -6.83 5.93
CA THR A 19 13.23 -5.40 5.95
C THR A 19 12.29 -5.10 4.80
N VAL A 20 11.10 -4.60 5.11
CA VAL A 20 10.11 -4.17 4.13
C VAL A 20 10.05 -2.65 4.12
N LYS A 21 10.27 -2.06 2.95
CA LYS A 21 10.09 -0.62 2.72
C LYS A 21 8.67 -0.32 2.25
N PHE A 22 8.01 0.61 2.92
CA PHE A 22 6.67 1.08 2.58
C PHE A 22 6.76 2.44 1.88
N GLU A 23 6.13 2.53 0.71
CA GLU A 23 6.03 3.75 -0.10
C GLU A 23 4.58 4.01 -0.48
N PHE A 24 4.20 5.29 -0.56
CA PHE A 24 2.82 5.71 -0.77
C PHE A 24 2.67 6.49 -2.07
N GLY A 25 1.66 6.12 -2.86
CA GLY A 25 1.30 6.83 -4.08
C GLY A 25 0.07 7.73 -3.90
N LEU A 26 -0.28 8.47 -4.94
CA LEU A 26 -1.47 9.34 -4.92
C LEU A 26 -2.79 8.59 -4.70
N HIS A 27 -2.86 7.31 -5.05
CA HIS A 27 -4.04 6.48 -4.88
C HIS A 27 -4.49 6.34 -3.40
N CYS A 28 -3.62 6.70 -2.44
CA CYS A 28 -3.98 6.78 -1.04
C CYS A 28 -5.05 7.85 -0.74
N PHE A 29 -5.18 8.90 -1.56
CA PHE A 29 -6.12 10.01 -1.32
C PHE A 29 -6.77 10.56 -2.59
N THR A 30 -6.68 9.81 -3.69
CA THR A 30 -7.28 10.17 -4.99
C THR A 30 -8.06 9.01 -5.59
N ASP A 31 -9.01 9.33 -6.46
CA ASP A 31 -9.85 8.37 -7.20
C ASP A 31 -9.87 8.74 -8.70
N ASP A 32 -10.19 7.77 -9.55
CA ASP A 32 -10.31 7.97 -11.00
C ASP A 32 -11.67 8.56 -11.40
N LYS A 33 -12.69 8.43 -10.55
CA LYS A 33 -14.09 8.80 -10.85
C LYS A 33 -14.68 9.86 -9.90
N GLY A 34 -13.85 10.55 -9.12
CA GLY A 34 -14.30 11.50 -8.11
C GLY A 34 -14.76 12.86 -8.66
N ASN A 35 -15.53 13.60 -7.84
CA ASN A 35 -15.95 14.99 -8.12
C ASN A 35 -15.05 16.05 -7.45
N GLY A 36 -13.95 15.63 -6.81
CA GLY A 36 -13.04 16.54 -6.12
C GLY A 36 -12.12 17.31 -7.07
N HIS A 37 -11.18 18.08 -6.51
CA HIS A 37 -10.22 18.83 -7.30
C HIS A 37 -9.34 17.89 -8.14
N LEU A 38 -9.13 18.21 -9.41
CA LEU A 38 -8.28 17.43 -10.30
C LEU A 38 -6.79 17.67 -9.96
N ILE A 39 -6.10 16.60 -9.61
CA ILE A 39 -4.67 16.60 -9.29
C ILE A 39 -3.91 16.05 -10.50
N HIS A 40 -2.84 16.76 -10.88
CA HIS A 40 -1.89 16.35 -11.91
C HIS A 40 -0.53 16.07 -11.26
N TYR A 41 -0.04 14.85 -11.39
CA TYR A 41 1.27 14.47 -10.84
C TYR A 41 1.88 13.32 -11.63
N ARG A 42 3.14 13.46 -12.04
CA ARG A 42 3.90 12.45 -12.81
C ARG A 42 3.12 11.86 -14.01
N GLY A 43 2.32 12.69 -14.68
CA GLY A 43 1.50 12.28 -15.83
C GLY A 43 0.16 11.63 -15.48
N GLU A 44 -0.11 11.34 -14.21
CA GLU A 44 -1.41 10.87 -13.74
C GLU A 44 -2.40 12.04 -13.56
N ARG A 45 -3.67 11.78 -13.89
CA ARG A 45 -4.80 12.69 -13.70
C ARG A 45 -5.81 12.00 -12.80
N ARG A 46 -5.92 12.44 -11.54
CA ARG A 46 -6.81 11.83 -10.55
C ARG A 46 -7.54 12.89 -9.75
N TYR A 47 -8.71 12.55 -9.24
CA TYR A 47 -9.53 13.47 -8.47
C TYR A 47 -9.25 13.29 -6.98
N PHE A 48 -9.07 14.40 -6.27
CA PHE A 48 -8.96 14.38 -4.82
C PHE A 48 -10.22 13.76 -4.20
N CYS A 49 -10.04 12.93 -3.18
CA CYS A 49 -11.13 12.34 -2.42
C CYS A 49 -10.88 12.59 -0.93
N SER A 50 -11.75 13.39 -0.30
CA SER A 50 -11.61 13.76 1.12
C SER A 50 -11.68 12.54 2.04
N GLU A 51 -12.59 11.62 1.77
CA GLU A 51 -12.74 10.39 2.56
C GLU A 51 -11.45 9.54 2.51
N ARG A 52 -10.89 9.32 1.31
CA ARG A 52 -9.60 8.64 1.18
C ARG A 52 -8.47 9.41 1.85
N TYR A 53 -8.47 10.75 1.77
CA TYR A 53 -7.49 11.57 2.46
C TYR A 53 -7.54 11.37 3.98
N ASP A 54 -8.73 11.42 4.56
CA ASP A 54 -8.93 11.22 6.00
C ASP A 54 -8.46 9.83 6.43
N CYS A 55 -8.82 8.77 5.68
CA CYS A 55 -8.30 7.42 5.90
C CYS A 55 -6.76 7.37 5.79
N SER A 56 -6.18 8.08 4.81
CA SER A 56 -4.73 8.06 4.58
C SER A 56 -3.92 8.63 5.75
N THR A 57 -4.51 9.49 6.58
CA THR A 57 -3.84 10.04 7.77
C THR A 57 -3.52 8.97 8.82
N GLN A 58 -4.27 7.87 8.82
CA GLN A 58 -4.14 6.78 9.78
C GLN A 58 -3.31 5.61 9.23
N LEU A 59 -2.93 5.67 7.94
CA LEU A 59 -2.33 4.55 7.22
C LEU A 59 -0.96 4.13 7.78
N VAL A 60 -0.11 5.08 8.16
CA VAL A 60 1.21 4.81 8.74
C VAL A 60 1.07 4.08 10.08
N GLU A 61 0.25 4.62 10.97
CA GLU A 61 -0.01 4.02 12.28
C GLU A 61 -0.66 2.64 12.15
N TYR A 62 -1.58 2.49 11.19
CA TYR A 62 -2.20 1.20 10.86
C TYR A 62 -1.15 0.15 10.46
N ILE A 63 -0.25 0.48 9.53
CA ILE A 63 0.79 -0.45 9.06
C ILE A 63 1.73 -0.82 10.21
N GLN A 64 2.21 0.17 10.97
CA GLN A 64 3.15 -0.06 12.07
C GLN A 64 2.58 -0.94 13.18
N LYS A 65 1.27 -0.84 13.46
CA LYS A 65 0.65 -1.60 14.55
C LYS A 65 0.06 -2.94 14.10
N ARG A 66 -0.43 -3.05 12.86
CA ARG A 66 -1.35 -4.14 12.46
C ARG A 66 -0.96 -4.91 11.21
N PHE A 67 0.05 -4.47 10.44
CA PHE A 67 0.40 -5.10 9.16
C PHE A 67 0.67 -6.61 9.26
N PHE A 68 1.22 -7.09 10.39
CA PHE A 68 1.49 -8.51 10.63
C PHE A 68 0.43 -9.22 11.50
N GLN A 69 -0.51 -8.47 12.10
CA GLN A 69 -1.58 -9.05 12.93
C GLN A 69 -2.82 -9.47 12.11
N GLY A 70 -3.04 -8.84 10.95
CA GLY A 70 -4.09 -9.21 10.02
C GLY A 70 -3.61 -10.20 8.95
N LEU A 71 -4.40 -11.25 8.69
CA LEU A 71 -4.14 -12.24 7.64
C LEU A 71 -4.04 -11.55 6.26
N ALA A 72 -2.82 -11.35 5.76
CA ALA A 72 -2.60 -10.90 4.40
C ALA A 72 -2.88 -12.08 3.45
N VAL A 73 -4.00 -12.05 2.74
CA VAL A 73 -4.34 -13.11 1.77
C VAL A 73 -3.75 -12.74 0.41
N PRO A 74 -2.92 -13.61 -0.19
CA PRO A 74 -2.42 -13.39 -1.53
C PRO A 74 -3.56 -13.54 -2.55
N PHE A 75 -3.68 -12.56 -3.44
CA PHE A 75 -4.56 -12.61 -4.58
C PHE A 75 -3.75 -12.43 -5.85
N TYR A 76 -3.83 -13.43 -6.74
CA TYR A 76 -3.12 -13.43 -8.00
C TYR A 76 -4.02 -12.88 -9.09
N THR A 77 -3.61 -11.76 -9.71
CA THR A 77 -4.14 -11.36 -11.02
C THR A 77 -3.13 -11.73 -12.11
N GLU A 78 -3.57 -11.83 -13.35
CA GLU A 78 -2.76 -12.28 -14.50
C GLU A 78 -1.39 -11.56 -14.63
N ASN A 79 -1.26 -10.34 -14.09
CA ASN A 79 -0.04 -9.51 -14.17
C ASN A 79 0.42 -8.89 -12.84
N SER A 80 -0.22 -9.17 -11.70
CA SER A 80 0.21 -8.59 -10.40
C SER A 80 -0.15 -9.45 -9.20
N GLN A 81 0.77 -9.53 -8.24
CA GLN A 81 0.44 -10.03 -6.90
C GLN A 81 -0.14 -8.89 -6.08
N ARG A 82 -1.31 -9.11 -5.46
CA ARG A 82 -1.93 -8.16 -4.53
C ARG A 82 -2.12 -8.85 -3.20
N TYR A 83 -1.83 -8.16 -2.12
CA TYR A 83 -2.11 -8.65 -0.77
C TYR A 83 -3.25 -7.85 -0.17
N PHE A 84 -4.24 -8.56 0.35
CA PHE A 84 -5.39 -7.97 1.04
C PHE A 84 -5.23 -8.21 2.54
N CYS A 85 -5.19 -7.14 3.32
CA CYS A 85 -5.33 -7.25 4.78
C CYS A 85 -6.82 -7.18 5.11
N LEU A 86 -7.38 -8.24 5.71
CA LEU A 86 -8.81 -8.38 5.99
C LEU A 86 -9.21 -7.93 7.40
N ASP A 87 -8.33 -7.21 8.10
CA ASP A 87 -8.62 -6.76 9.45
C ASP A 87 -9.55 -5.54 9.40
N LEU A 88 -10.76 -5.67 9.98
CA LEU A 88 -11.72 -4.60 10.31
C LEU A 88 -12.59 -3.96 9.20
N HIS A 89 -13.09 -4.71 8.21
CA HIS A 89 -13.99 -4.18 7.16
C HIS A 89 -13.37 -3.10 6.26
N ASP A 90 -12.09 -2.76 6.46
CA ASP A 90 -11.32 -1.83 5.65
C ASP A 90 -10.34 -2.60 4.75
N TYR A 91 -10.43 -2.38 3.45
CA TYR A 91 -9.60 -3.07 2.46
C TYR A 91 -8.30 -2.29 2.22
N ALA A 92 -7.18 -2.77 2.76
CA ALA A 92 -5.85 -2.32 2.35
C ALA A 92 -5.31 -3.22 1.22
N ILE A 93 -4.99 -2.63 0.07
CA ILE A 93 -4.39 -3.32 -1.08
C ILE A 93 -2.90 -2.97 -1.14
N PHE A 94 -2.05 -3.96 -0.96
CA PHE A 94 -0.61 -3.81 -1.14
C PHE A 94 -0.20 -4.35 -2.51
N SER A 95 0.61 -3.58 -3.23
CA SER A 95 1.20 -3.99 -4.49
C SER A 95 2.73 -4.02 -4.34
N PRO A 96 3.42 -5.12 -4.67
CA PRO A 96 4.87 -5.17 -4.61
C PRO A 96 5.46 -4.18 -5.63
N SER A 97 6.45 -3.42 -5.20
CA SER A 97 7.24 -2.60 -6.12
C SER A 97 8.07 -3.53 -7.00
N ALA A 98 8.03 -3.36 -8.32
CA ALA A 98 8.92 -4.04 -9.24
C ALA A 98 10.36 -3.51 -9.06
N SER A 99 11.07 -4.02 -8.06
CA SER A 99 12.49 -3.69 -7.84
C SER A 99 13.36 -4.90 -7.52
N HIS A 100 12.83 -6.13 -7.49
CA HIS A 100 13.65 -7.34 -7.48
C HIS A 100 13.12 -8.35 -8.49
N SER A 101 13.92 -8.59 -9.53
CA SER A 101 13.91 -9.85 -10.26
C SER A 101 14.11 -10.98 -9.25
N ALA A 102 13.05 -11.72 -8.94
CA ALA A 102 13.20 -12.98 -8.21
C ALA A 102 14.15 -13.88 -9.04
N PRO A 103 15.18 -14.49 -8.44
CA PRO A 103 15.92 -15.54 -9.12
C PRO A 103 14.92 -16.68 -9.38
N ARG A 104 14.78 -17.04 -10.66
CA ARG A 104 14.09 -18.26 -11.05
C ARG A 104 14.84 -19.42 -10.40
N THR A 105 14.26 -20.05 -9.37
CA THR A 105 14.65 -21.40 -8.99
C THR A 105 14.13 -22.38 -10.04
N PHE A 106 15.01 -23.29 -10.45
CA PHE A 106 14.85 -24.30 -11.49
C PHE A 106 13.67 -25.25 -11.27
#